data_AF-A0A832ZCY9-F1
#
_entry.id   AF-A0A832ZCY9-F1
#
_cell.length_a   1.000
_cell.length_b   1.000
_cell.length_c   1.000
_cell.angle_alpha   90.00
_cell.angle_beta   90.00
_cell.angle_gamma   90.00
#
_symmetry.space_group_name_H-M   'P 1'
#
loop_
_entity.id
_entity.type
_entity.pdbx_description
1 polymer ?
#
loop_
_entity_poly.entity_id
_entity_poly.type
_entity_poly.pdbx_seq_one_letter_code
_entity_poly.pdbx_strand_id
1 'polypeptide(L)'
;MWGAKVIVASASSLEHRASFLLGEIEGLKLDLLDLLAVLIKKPDSVKVEYDEKAFMVYYQFAGKMVPANDVKGLLKRKLVERKVIDRVAVCPKCNNTLIRLRLRCPYCNSINLVNTRLVQHTLCGYTDLMIKFYNEDKEAWVCPNCGATIDPKSELADIGLTYYCYDCERNFSRPLIRMYCTACKTEAPLHEVKYEAIYALMPTDKGKRVILAATDMVYAAILAYKEE
;
A
#
# COMPACT_ATOMS: atom_id res chain seq x y z
N MET A 1 -28.95 -45.88 6.01
CA MET A 1 -29.83 -45.46 7.13
C MET A 1 -29.04 -44.59 8.11
N TRP A 2 -28.85 -43.31 7.80
CA TRP A 2 -28.46 -42.28 8.77
C TRP A 2 -29.51 -41.18 8.64
N GLY A 3 -30.56 -41.27 9.46
CA GLY A 3 -31.61 -40.28 9.52
C GLY A 3 -31.11 -39.07 10.31
N ALA A 4 -30.57 -38.08 9.62
CA ALA A 4 -30.39 -36.77 10.21
C ALA A 4 -31.80 -36.18 10.44
N LYS A 5 -32.28 -36.23 11.69
CA LYS A 5 -33.42 -35.43 12.12
C LYS A 5 -33.06 -33.97 11.82
N VAL A 6 -33.61 -33.43 10.73
CA VAL A 6 -33.68 -31.98 10.53
C VAL A 6 -34.54 -31.49 11.68
N ILE A 7 -33.91 -30.90 12.69
CA ILE A 7 -34.63 -30.18 13.73
C ILE A 7 -35.23 -28.98 13.01
N VAL A 8 -36.49 -29.10 12.59
CA VAL A 8 -37.28 -27.96 12.13
C VAL A 8 -37.30 -27.01 13.32
N ALA A 9 -36.60 -25.89 13.18
CA ALA A 9 -36.57 -24.85 14.19
C ALA A 9 -38.02 -24.45 14.47
N SER A 10 -38.44 -24.44 15.74
CA SER A 10 -39.81 -24.03 16.11
C SER A 10 -40.10 -22.62 15.58
N ALA A 11 -41.37 -22.29 15.27
CA ALA A 11 -41.76 -20.97 14.78
C ALA A 11 -41.18 -19.82 15.64
N SER A 12 -41.26 -19.95 16.97
CA SER A 12 -40.67 -19.00 17.93
C SER A 12 -39.15 -18.81 17.79
N SER A 13 -38.42 -19.86 17.40
CA SER A 13 -36.97 -19.81 17.19
C SER A 13 -36.59 -19.19 15.84
N LEU A 14 -37.45 -19.32 14.83
CA LEU A 14 -37.28 -18.65 13.53
C LEU A 14 -37.57 -17.14 13.65
N GLU A 15 -38.61 -16.75 14.39
CA GLU A 15 -38.94 -15.35 14.66
C GLU A 15 -37.80 -14.62 15.40
N HIS A 16 -37.23 -15.24 16.44
CA HIS A 16 -36.09 -14.67 17.16
C HIS A 16 -34.86 -14.52 16.27
N ARG A 17 -34.59 -15.49 15.39
CA ARG A 17 -33.49 -15.42 14.40
C ARG A 17 -33.75 -14.33 13.35
N ALA A 18 -34.98 -14.19 12.87
CA ALA A 18 -35.38 -13.15 11.92
C ALA A 18 -35.22 -11.76 12.53
N SER A 19 -35.69 -11.55 13.77
CA SER A 19 -35.53 -10.28 14.49
C SER A 19 -34.06 -9.92 14.70
N PHE A 20 -33.25 -10.88 15.15
CA PHE A 20 -31.80 -10.71 15.29
C PHE A 20 -31.14 -10.33 13.96
N LEU A 21 -31.47 -11.06 12.87
CA LEU A 21 -30.91 -10.80 11.55
C LEU A 21 -31.27 -9.41 11.04
N LEU A 22 -32.55 -9.03 11.11
CA LEU A 22 -33.03 -7.73 10.65
C LEU A 22 -32.26 -6.61 11.34
N GLY A 23 -32.08 -6.65 12.66
CA GLY A 23 -31.33 -5.64 13.39
C GLY A 23 -29.85 -5.52 12.97
N GLU A 24 -29.25 -6.57 12.45
CA GLU A 24 -27.84 -6.56 12.02
C GLU A 24 -27.67 -6.21 10.54
N ILE A 25 -28.58 -6.65 9.67
CA ILE A 25 -28.43 -6.50 8.21
C ILE A 25 -29.20 -5.32 7.64
N GLU A 26 -30.08 -4.68 8.42
CA GLU A 26 -30.83 -3.52 7.96
C GLU A 26 -29.90 -2.40 7.48
N GLY A 27 -30.13 -1.95 6.24
CA GLY A 27 -29.33 -0.94 5.56
C GLY A 27 -27.94 -1.40 5.11
N LEU A 28 -27.56 -2.68 5.29
CA LEU A 28 -26.36 -3.23 4.67
C LEU A 28 -26.64 -3.62 3.21
N LYS A 29 -25.72 -3.25 2.33
CA LYS A 29 -25.74 -3.70 0.95
C LYS A 29 -25.49 -5.22 0.89
N LEU A 30 -26.09 -5.87 -0.10
CA LEU A 30 -26.00 -7.33 -0.27
C LEU A 30 -24.55 -7.80 -0.53
N ASP A 31 -23.76 -7.02 -1.26
CA ASP A 31 -22.34 -7.29 -1.54
C ASP A 31 -21.48 -7.33 -0.26
N LEU A 32 -21.85 -6.59 0.79
CA LEU A 32 -21.19 -6.65 2.10
C LEU A 32 -21.50 -7.96 2.85
N LEU A 33 -22.71 -8.51 2.68
CA LEU A 33 -23.07 -9.81 3.23
C LEU A 33 -22.35 -10.93 2.46
N ASP A 34 -22.23 -10.81 1.14
CA ASP A 34 -21.45 -11.73 0.32
C ASP A 34 -19.96 -11.71 0.72
N LEU A 35 -19.39 -10.52 0.91
CA LEU A 35 -18.02 -10.37 1.40
C LEU A 35 -17.83 -11.07 2.74
N LEU A 36 -18.74 -10.84 3.70
CA LEU A 36 -18.71 -11.50 5.01
C LEU A 36 -18.79 -13.02 4.89
N ALA A 37 -19.67 -13.53 4.02
CA ALA A 37 -19.80 -14.97 3.77
C ALA A 37 -18.52 -15.58 3.16
N VAL A 38 -17.87 -14.89 2.21
CA VAL A 38 -16.60 -15.34 1.63
C VAL A 38 -15.47 -15.28 2.65
N LEU A 39 -15.38 -14.22 3.46
CA LEU A 39 -14.40 -14.12 4.55
C LEU A 39 -14.49 -15.30 5.53
N ILE A 40 -15.68 -15.83 5.78
CA ILE A 40 -15.89 -16.99 6.65
C ILE A 40 -15.51 -18.30 5.96
N LYS A 41 -15.90 -18.49 4.69
CA LYS A 41 -15.76 -19.78 3.99
C LYS A 41 -14.40 -19.96 3.29
N LYS A 42 -13.84 -18.88 2.75
CA LYS A 42 -12.62 -18.87 1.92
C LYS A 42 -11.86 -17.55 2.13
N PRO A 43 -11.32 -17.28 3.34
CA PRO A 43 -10.67 -16.02 3.67
C PRO A 43 -9.55 -15.65 2.68
N ASP A 44 -8.74 -16.62 2.26
CA ASP A 44 -7.63 -16.41 1.32
C ASP A 44 -8.05 -16.01 -0.10
N SER A 45 -9.34 -16.14 -0.42
CA SER A 45 -9.89 -15.70 -1.72
C SER A 45 -10.28 -14.23 -1.76
N VAL A 46 -10.24 -13.53 -0.61
CA VAL A 46 -10.48 -12.09 -0.54
C VAL A 46 -9.16 -11.36 -0.72
N LYS A 47 -8.98 -10.71 -1.87
CA LYS A 47 -7.79 -9.90 -2.15
C LYS A 47 -8.05 -8.45 -1.80
N VAL A 48 -7.07 -7.81 -1.16
CA VAL A 48 -7.09 -6.38 -0.88
C VAL A 48 -6.17 -5.71 -1.88
N GLU A 49 -6.73 -4.85 -2.74
CA GLU A 49 -5.97 -4.20 -3.80
C GLU A 49 -6.20 -2.69 -3.75
N TYR A 50 -5.14 -1.91 -4.01
CA TYR A 50 -5.25 -0.49 -4.20
C TYR A 50 -5.44 -0.21 -5.70
N ASP A 51 -6.57 0.40 -6.05
CA ASP A 51 -6.85 0.83 -7.41
C ASP A 51 -6.14 2.17 -7.67
N GLU A 52 -5.14 2.16 -8.56
CA GLU A 52 -4.36 3.34 -8.95
C GLU A 52 -5.15 4.38 -9.73
N LYS A 53 -6.28 4.03 -10.36
CA LYS A 53 -7.12 4.96 -11.12
C LYS A 53 -8.17 5.60 -10.22
N ALA A 54 -8.81 4.81 -9.38
CA ALA A 54 -9.83 5.28 -8.43
C ALA A 54 -9.21 5.88 -7.15
N PHE A 55 -7.90 5.67 -6.94
CA PHE A 55 -7.15 6.07 -5.77
C PHE A 55 -7.76 5.55 -4.45
N MET A 56 -8.18 4.28 -4.46
CA MET A 56 -8.95 3.70 -3.36
C MET A 56 -8.64 2.22 -3.18
N VAL A 57 -8.74 1.74 -1.94
CA VAL A 57 -8.62 0.32 -1.61
C VAL A 57 -9.94 -0.40 -1.88
N TYR A 58 -9.86 -1.59 -2.48
CA TYR A 58 -10.98 -2.49 -2.73
C TYR A 58 -10.73 -3.87 -2.14
N TYR A 59 -11.82 -4.51 -1.70
CA TYR A 59 -11.88 -5.93 -1.37
C TYR A 59 -12.46 -6.66 -2.57
N GLN A 60 -11.63 -7.45 -3.25
CA GLN A 60 -12.02 -8.26 -4.40
C GLN A 60 -12.28 -9.70 -3.97
N PHE A 61 -13.42 -10.24 -4.38
CA PHE A 61 -13.83 -11.60 -4.03
C PHE A 61 -14.90 -12.08 -5.02
N ALA A 62 -14.85 -13.34 -5.45
CA ALA A 62 -15.89 -13.96 -6.27
C ALA A 62 -16.35 -13.11 -7.49
N GLY A 63 -15.44 -12.39 -8.15
CA GLY A 63 -15.74 -11.51 -9.29
C GLY A 63 -16.40 -10.17 -8.92
N LYS A 64 -16.59 -9.89 -7.63
CA LYS A 64 -17.11 -8.64 -7.07
C LYS A 64 -15.97 -7.81 -6.49
N MET A 65 -16.22 -6.51 -6.36
CA MET A 65 -15.32 -5.55 -5.72
C MET A 65 -16.12 -4.61 -4.82
N VAL A 66 -15.63 -4.41 -3.59
CA VAL A 66 -16.25 -3.51 -2.62
C VAL A 66 -15.21 -2.47 -2.16
N PRO A 67 -15.50 -1.16 -2.26
CA PRO A 67 -14.58 -0.13 -1.81
C PRO A 67 -14.45 -0.14 -0.29
N ALA A 68 -13.26 0.18 0.22
CA ALA A 68 -12.98 0.14 1.66
C ALA A 68 -13.86 1.08 2.51
N ASN A 69 -14.40 2.14 1.89
CA ASN A 69 -15.36 3.03 2.56
C ASN A 69 -16.69 2.35 2.90
N ASP A 70 -17.15 1.39 2.09
CA ASP A 70 -18.44 0.72 2.28
C ASP A 70 -18.38 -0.33 3.41
N VAL A 71 -17.21 -0.93 3.61
CA VAL A 71 -16.95 -1.91 4.67
C VAL A 71 -17.10 -1.32 6.09
N LYS A 72 -17.12 0.02 6.24
CA LYS A 72 -17.39 0.69 7.52
C LYS A 72 -18.70 0.20 8.16
N GLY A 73 -19.70 -0.19 7.36
CA GLY A 73 -20.95 -0.76 7.85
C GLY A 73 -20.77 -2.05 8.66
N LEU A 74 -19.88 -2.95 8.19
CA LEU A 74 -19.55 -4.21 8.85
C LEU A 74 -18.75 -3.98 10.14
N LEU A 75 -17.82 -3.02 10.10
CA LEU A 75 -16.99 -2.65 11.26
C LEU A 75 -17.83 -2.02 12.38
N LYS A 76 -18.71 -1.06 12.06
CA LYS A 76 -19.59 -0.40 13.05
C LYS A 76 -20.47 -1.39 13.82
N ARG A 77 -20.95 -2.43 13.13
CA ARG A 77 -21.80 -3.49 13.70
C ARG A 77 -21.00 -4.59 14.41
N LYS A 78 -19.67 -4.50 14.40
CA LYS A 78 -18.75 -5.51 14.94
C LYS A 78 -18.97 -6.88 14.30
N LEU A 79 -19.27 -6.92 13.01
CA LEU A 79 -19.38 -8.19 12.26
C LEU A 79 -18.01 -8.67 11.79
N VAL A 80 -17.11 -7.71 11.54
CA VAL A 80 -15.70 -7.97 11.23
C VAL A 80 -14.80 -7.13 12.13
N GLU A 81 -13.60 -7.62 12.36
CA GLU A 81 -12.46 -6.88 12.88
C GLU A 81 -11.47 -6.59 11.76
N ARG A 82 -10.53 -5.67 12.01
CA ARG A 82 -9.53 -5.26 11.02
C ARG A 82 -8.12 -5.56 11.52
N LYS A 83 -7.28 -6.11 10.65
CA LYS A 83 -5.85 -6.32 10.89
C LYS A 83 -5.07 -5.52 9.86
N VAL A 84 -4.11 -4.70 10.32
CA VAL A 84 -3.22 -3.98 9.41
C VAL A 84 -2.35 -5.00 8.68
N ILE A 85 -2.39 -4.96 7.35
CA ILE A 85 -1.56 -5.81 6.48
C ILE A 85 -0.52 -5.00 5.71
N ASP A 86 -0.75 -3.70 5.54
CA ASP A 86 0.18 -2.79 4.87
C ASP A 86 -0.10 -1.33 5.28
N ARG A 87 0.80 -0.42 4.92
CA ARG A 87 0.63 1.04 5.00
C ARG A 87 1.09 1.70 3.71
N VAL A 88 0.22 2.50 3.11
CA VAL A 88 0.53 3.24 1.89
C VAL A 88 0.82 4.70 2.19
N ALA A 89 1.87 5.23 1.56
CA ALA A 89 2.17 6.64 1.54
C ALA A 89 1.10 7.36 0.70
N VAL A 90 0.47 8.39 1.27
CA VAL A 90 -0.54 9.21 0.57
C VAL A 90 -0.21 10.69 0.67
N CYS A 91 -0.58 11.43 -0.38
CA CYS A 91 -0.35 12.86 -0.45
C CYS A 91 -1.15 13.57 0.66
N PRO A 92 -0.53 14.41 1.51
CA PRO A 92 -1.25 15.09 2.58
C PRO A 92 -2.35 16.04 2.08
N LYS A 93 -2.26 16.50 0.82
CA LYS A 93 -3.22 17.43 0.19
C LYS A 93 -4.40 16.74 -0.48
N CYS A 94 -4.16 15.66 -1.24
CA CYS A 94 -5.22 15.00 -2.04
C CYS A 94 -5.43 13.52 -1.74
N ASN A 95 -4.73 12.96 -0.74
CA ASN A 95 -4.78 11.56 -0.31
C ASN A 95 -4.46 10.51 -1.40
N ASN A 96 -3.85 10.95 -2.50
CA ASN A 96 -3.44 10.09 -3.60
C ASN A 96 -2.09 9.40 -3.31
N THR A 97 -1.92 8.15 -3.71
CA THR A 97 -0.66 7.38 -3.54
C THR A 97 0.38 7.62 -4.63
N LEU A 98 0.06 8.33 -5.73
CA LEU A 98 0.99 8.65 -6.80
C LEU A 98 2.01 9.71 -6.36
N ILE A 99 2.97 9.26 -5.57
CA ILE A 99 4.05 10.03 -4.97
C ILE A 99 5.38 9.62 -5.61
N ARG A 100 6.20 10.61 -5.95
CA ARG A 100 7.61 10.43 -6.30
C ARG A 100 8.49 11.09 -5.25
N LEU A 101 9.64 10.49 -4.98
CA LEU A 101 10.71 11.16 -4.24
C LEU A 101 11.43 12.13 -5.18
N ARG A 102 11.67 13.35 -4.70
CA ARG A 102 12.43 14.37 -5.40
C ARG A 102 13.57 14.82 -4.50
N LEU A 103 14.79 14.61 -4.96
CA LEU A 103 16.00 15.08 -4.29
C LEU A 103 16.28 16.51 -4.74
N ARG A 104 16.62 17.40 -3.80
CA ARG A 104 16.97 18.79 -4.09
C ARG A 104 18.29 19.22 -3.46
N CYS A 105 19.00 20.09 -4.16
CA CYS A 105 20.21 20.73 -3.67
C CYS A 105 19.89 21.54 -2.41
N PRO A 106 20.58 21.34 -1.28
CA PRO A 106 20.36 22.16 -0.09
C PRO A 106 20.82 23.62 -0.27
N TYR A 107 21.63 23.92 -1.29
CA TYR A 107 22.19 25.25 -1.52
C TYR A 107 21.41 26.09 -2.53
N CYS A 108 20.93 25.49 -3.62
CA CYS A 108 20.21 26.20 -4.68
C CYS A 108 18.80 25.65 -4.97
N ASN A 109 18.36 24.62 -4.22
CA ASN A 109 17.07 23.96 -4.39
C ASN A 109 16.83 23.29 -5.75
N SER A 110 17.85 23.20 -6.61
CA SER A 110 17.78 22.50 -7.90
C SER A 110 17.54 21.00 -7.74
N ILE A 111 16.86 20.40 -8.72
CA ILE A 111 16.68 18.95 -8.87
C ILE A 111 17.77 18.30 -9.73
N ASN A 112 18.64 19.10 -10.36
CA ASN A 112 19.67 18.66 -11.28
C ASN A 112 20.88 18.11 -10.50
N LEU A 113 20.67 16.94 -9.91
CA LEU A 113 21.60 16.26 -9.03
C LEU A 113 22.01 14.91 -9.61
N VAL A 114 23.25 14.51 -9.37
CA VAL A 114 23.75 13.15 -9.58
C VAL A 114 24.26 12.56 -8.27
N ASN A 115 23.95 11.30 -8.03
CA ASN A 115 24.60 10.51 -6.97
C ASN A 115 25.93 10.00 -7.53
N THR A 116 27.02 10.30 -6.84
CA THR A 116 28.38 9.91 -7.25
C THR A 116 29.22 9.55 -6.03
N ARG A 117 30.50 9.25 -6.28
CA ARG A 117 31.48 8.92 -5.25
C ARG A 117 32.52 10.03 -5.14
N LEU A 118 32.93 10.32 -3.92
CA LEU A 118 34.15 11.05 -3.64
C LEU A 118 35.29 10.03 -3.65
N VAL A 119 36.28 10.24 -4.50
CA VAL A 119 37.41 9.31 -4.67
C VAL A 119 38.73 10.05 -4.56
N GLN A 120 39.74 9.35 -4.05
CA GLN A 120 41.10 9.85 -3.98
C GLN A 120 41.98 9.05 -4.95
N HIS A 121 42.74 9.77 -5.78
CA HIS A 121 43.83 9.15 -6.52
C HIS A 121 44.95 8.80 -5.56
N THR A 122 45.20 7.50 -5.39
CA THR A 122 46.12 6.96 -4.39
C THR A 122 47.58 7.38 -4.61
N LEU A 123 47.99 7.63 -5.85
CA LEU A 123 49.38 7.99 -6.17
C LEU A 123 49.71 9.47 -5.92
N CYS A 124 48.79 10.40 -6.20
CA CYS A 124 49.04 11.84 -6.02
C CYS A 124 48.23 12.51 -4.89
N GLY A 125 47.33 11.77 -4.25
CA GLY A 125 46.52 12.23 -3.11
C GLY A 125 45.33 13.12 -3.48
N TYR A 126 45.16 13.50 -4.75
CA TYR A 126 44.08 14.38 -5.19
C TYR A 126 42.71 13.72 -4.98
N THR A 127 41.79 14.46 -4.36
CA THR A 127 40.46 13.99 -3.99
C THR A 127 39.39 14.83 -4.66
N ASP A 128 38.50 14.20 -5.41
CA ASP A 128 37.37 14.87 -6.06
C ASP A 128 36.28 13.85 -6.43
N LEU A 129 35.25 14.31 -7.11
CA LEU A 129 34.16 13.48 -7.58
C LEU A 129 34.63 12.51 -8.67
N MET A 130 34.17 11.26 -8.60
CA MET A 130 34.46 10.21 -9.58
C MET A 130 34.16 10.66 -11.01
N ILE A 131 33.08 11.43 -11.22
CA ILE A 131 32.72 11.97 -12.54
C ILE A 131 33.77 12.90 -13.15
N LYS A 132 34.65 13.52 -12.35
CA LYS A 132 35.73 14.40 -12.84
C LYS A 132 37.01 13.65 -13.18
N PHE A 133 37.10 12.37 -12.84
CA PHE A 133 38.22 11.52 -13.20
C PHE A 133 38.02 10.83 -14.56
N TYR A 134 36.83 10.89 -15.14
CA TYR A 134 36.57 10.37 -16.48
C TYR A 134 36.63 11.51 -17.50
N ASN A 135 37.50 11.41 -18.49
CA ASN A 135 37.58 12.33 -19.60
C ASN A 135 36.81 11.74 -20.79
N GLU A 136 35.67 12.36 -21.12
CA GLU A 136 34.78 11.87 -22.19
C GLU A 136 35.46 11.94 -23.58
N ASP A 137 36.19 13.00 -23.89
CA ASP A 137 36.86 13.18 -25.20
C ASP A 137 37.92 12.10 -25.48
N LYS A 138 38.62 11.64 -24.45
CA LYS A 138 39.68 10.63 -24.54
C LYS A 138 39.19 9.22 -24.23
N GLU A 139 37.91 9.07 -23.86
CA GLU A 139 37.33 7.84 -23.33
C GLU A 139 38.20 7.16 -22.24
N ALA A 140 38.86 7.96 -21.40
CA ALA A 140 39.90 7.50 -20.48
C ALA A 140 39.74 8.08 -19.07
N TRP A 141 40.17 7.31 -18.07
CA TRP A 141 40.27 7.79 -16.70
C TRP A 141 41.58 8.56 -16.53
N VAL A 142 41.50 9.83 -16.14
CA VAL A 142 42.64 10.74 -16.04
C VAL A 142 42.55 11.53 -14.75
N CYS A 143 43.65 11.64 -14.01
CA CYS A 143 43.71 12.50 -12.84
C CYS A 143 43.68 13.97 -13.29
N PRO A 144 42.69 14.79 -12.88
CA PRO A 144 42.65 16.19 -13.28
C PRO A 144 43.78 17.03 -12.64
N ASN A 145 44.43 16.51 -11.58
CA ASN A 145 45.52 17.21 -10.88
C ASN A 145 46.90 16.90 -11.45
N CYS A 146 47.24 15.62 -11.71
CA CYS A 146 48.57 15.25 -12.23
C CYS A 146 48.59 14.85 -13.71
N GLY A 147 47.42 14.74 -14.35
CA GLY A 147 47.31 14.36 -15.77
C GLY A 147 47.59 12.88 -16.07
N ALA A 148 47.87 12.05 -15.05
CA ALA A 148 48.13 10.63 -15.24
C ALA A 148 46.87 9.88 -15.70
N THR A 149 47.04 8.95 -16.63
CA THR A 149 46.02 7.94 -16.94
C THR A 149 45.90 6.99 -15.75
N ILE A 150 44.68 6.70 -15.35
CA ILE A 150 44.35 5.97 -14.12
C ILE A 150 43.73 4.61 -14.49
N ASP A 151 44.14 3.55 -13.80
CA ASP A 151 43.28 2.36 -13.67
C ASP A 151 42.32 2.56 -12.48
N PRO A 152 41.02 2.85 -12.72
CA PRO A 152 40.09 3.22 -11.65
C PRO A 152 39.87 2.11 -10.62
N LYS A 153 40.21 0.85 -10.93
CA LYS A 153 40.05 -0.27 -9.98
C LYS A 153 41.15 -0.34 -8.94
N SER A 154 42.37 0.05 -9.30
CA SER A 154 43.56 -0.10 -8.46
C SER A 154 44.04 1.24 -7.89
N GLU A 155 43.82 2.34 -8.60
CA GLU A 155 44.42 3.64 -8.29
C GLU A 155 43.45 4.66 -7.67
N LEU A 156 42.14 4.37 -7.65
CA LEU A 156 41.13 5.21 -6.97
C LEU A 156 40.66 4.57 -5.67
N ALA A 157 40.95 5.22 -4.55
CA ALA A 157 40.38 4.89 -3.25
C ALA A 157 38.99 5.55 -3.10
N ASP A 158 37.97 4.76 -2.81
CA ASP A 158 36.63 5.26 -2.51
C ASP A 158 36.56 5.84 -1.09
N ILE A 159 36.23 7.12 -0.98
CA ILE A 159 36.03 7.81 0.29
C ILE A 159 34.57 7.72 0.74
N GLY A 160 33.63 7.67 -0.22
CA GLY A 160 32.22 7.50 0.09
C GLY A 160 31.26 8.17 -0.89
N LEU A 161 29.97 7.99 -0.61
CA LEU A 161 28.88 8.53 -1.42
C LEU A 161 28.67 10.02 -1.18
N THR A 162 28.42 10.74 -2.27
CA THR A 162 28.08 12.16 -2.26
C THR A 162 27.10 12.48 -3.38
N TYR A 163 26.50 13.67 -3.32
CA TYR A 163 25.70 14.22 -4.39
C TYR A 163 26.42 15.42 -4.98
N TYR A 164 26.34 15.57 -6.30
CA TYR A 164 26.81 16.74 -7.02
C TYR A 164 25.64 17.44 -7.69
N CYS A 165 25.59 18.76 -7.56
CA CYS A 165 24.59 19.58 -8.24
C CYS A 165 25.20 20.26 -9.46
N TYR A 166 24.65 19.98 -10.65
CA TYR A 166 25.13 20.59 -11.89
C TYR A 166 24.83 22.08 -11.99
N ASP A 167 23.79 22.58 -11.31
CA ASP A 167 23.39 24.00 -11.42
C ASP A 167 24.21 24.95 -10.52
N CYS A 168 24.83 24.45 -9.45
CA CYS A 168 25.63 25.28 -8.54
C CYS A 168 27.02 24.71 -8.23
N GLU A 169 27.36 23.59 -8.85
CA GLU A 169 28.67 22.92 -8.79
C GLU A 169 29.13 22.51 -7.38
N ARG A 170 28.21 22.46 -6.42
CA ARG A 170 28.48 22.02 -5.04
C ARG A 170 28.26 20.53 -4.89
N ASN A 171 29.10 19.92 -4.07
CA ASN A 171 28.90 18.56 -3.57
C ASN A 171 28.45 18.56 -2.10
N PHE A 172 27.67 17.55 -1.72
CA PHE A 172 27.10 17.40 -0.38
C PHE A 172 26.63 15.96 -0.13
N SER A 173 26.66 15.52 1.12
CA SER A 173 26.28 14.14 1.48
C SER A 173 24.78 13.94 1.70
N ARG A 174 24.01 15.02 1.90
CA ARG A 174 22.57 14.96 2.25
C ARG A 174 21.73 15.90 1.37
N PRO A 175 21.03 15.38 0.35
CA PRO A 175 20.06 16.17 -0.41
C PRO A 175 18.82 16.44 0.46
N LEU A 176 18.08 17.49 0.12
CA LEU A 176 16.74 17.68 0.65
C LEU A 176 15.80 16.66 -0.03
N ILE A 177 15.20 15.77 0.77
CA ILE A 177 14.25 14.78 0.27
C ILE A 177 12.84 15.35 0.36
N ARG A 178 12.18 15.49 -0.78
CA ARG A 178 10.80 15.97 -0.90
C ARG A 178 9.91 14.88 -1.48
N MET A 179 8.68 14.81 -0.98
CA MET A 179 7.59 14.11 -1.64
C MET A 179 7.03 15.02 -2.73
N TYR A 180 6.86 14.50 -3.94
CA TYR A 180 6.15 15.17 -5.04
C TYR A 180 4.96 14.32 -5.48
N CYS A 181 3.74 14.85 -5.29
CA CYS A 181 2.53 14.20 -5.76
C CYS A 181 2.33 14.49 -7.25
N THR A 182 2.29 13.46 -8.10
CA THR A 182 2.11 13.66 -9.54
C THR A 182 0.66 14.02 -9.91
N ALA A 183 -0.30 13.65 -9.06
CA ALA A 183 -1.72 13.93 -9.26
C ALA A 183 -2.07 15.41 -9.01
N CYS A 184 -1.69 15.98 -7.86
CA CYS A 184 -2.03 17.37 -7.51
C CYS A 184 -0.84 18.34 -7.56
N LYS A 185 0.33 17.87 -8.02
CA LYS A 185 1.59 18.64 -8.15
C LYS A 185 2.14 19.22 -6.84
N THR A 186 1.61 18.79 -5.70
CA THR A 186 2.07 19.25 -4.38
C THR A 186 3.43 18.68 -4.07
N GLU A 187 4.31 19.53 -3.57
CA GLU A 187 5.60 19.15 -3.05
C GLU A 187 5.69 19.49 -1.56
N ALA A 188 6.14 18.55 -0.75
CA ALA A 188 6.28 18.73 0.69
C ALA A 188 7.52 17.99 1.24
N PRO A 189 8.03 18.31 2.44
CA PRO A 189 8.98 17.46 3.14
C PRO A 189 8.49 16.00 3.22
N LEU A 190 9.41 15.03 3.17
CA LEU A 190 9.05 13.61 3.27
C LEU A 190 8.31 13.25 4.57
N HIS A 191 8.62 13.91 5.69
CA HIS A 191 7.98 13.65 6.98
C HIS A 191 6.51 14.12 7.06
N GLU A 192 6.04 14.91 6.10
CA GLU A 192 4.63 15.31 6.00
C GLU A 192 3.78 14.30 5.21
N VAL A 193 4.40 13.27 4.63
CA VAL A 193 3.68 12.17 3.97
C VAL A 193 2.85 11.44 5.02
N LYS A 194 1.56 11.25 4.70
CA LYS A 194 0.66 10.47 5.55
C LYS A 194 0.81 8.99 5.21
N TYR A 195 0.73 8.14 6.23
CA TYR A 195 0.79 6.68 6.08
C TYR A 195 -0.54 6.06 6.47
N GLU A 196 -1.38 5.80 5.47
CA GLU A 196 -2.70 5.21 5.65
C GLU A 196 -2.61 3.69 5.73
N ALA A 197 -3.28 3.10 6.72
CA ALA A 197 -3.26 1.66 6.92
C ALA A 197 -4.23 0.95 5.96
N ILE A 198 -3.74 -0.12 5.32
CA ILE A 198 -4.55 -1.08 4.57
C ILE A 198 -4.88 -2.25 5.50
N TYR A 199 -6.15 -2.66 5.48
CA TYR A 199 -6.67 -3.65 6.41
C TYR A 199 -7.11 -4.92 5.68
N ALA A 200 -6.76 -6.08 6.24
CA ALA A 200 -7.54 -7.29 6.05
C ALA A 200 -8.72 -7.31 7.04
N LEU A 201 -9.80 -7.96 6.64
CA LEU A 201 -11.00 -8.14 7.47
C LEU A 201 -11.00 -9.55 8.05
N MET A 202 -11.32 -9.64 9.33
CA MET A 202 -11.44 -10.91 10.05
C MET A 202 -12.88 -11.06 10.54
N PRO A 203 -13.61 -12.13 10.19
CA PRO A 203 -14.97 -12.31 10.65
C PRO A 203 -15.00 -12.57 12.16
N THR A 204 -15.81 -11.81 12.88
CA THR A 204 -16.09 -12.06 14.30
C THR A 204 -17.07 -13.21 14.47
N ASP A 205 -17.22 -13.72 15.69
CA ASP A 205 -18.26 -14.71 15.98
C ASP A 205 -19.68 -14.15 15.79
N LYS A 206 -19.87 -12.84 15.99
CA LYS A 206 -21.13 -12.17 15.68
C LYS A 206 -21.40 -12.21 14.16
N GLY A 207 -20.40 -11.90 13.34
CA GLY A 207 -20.48 -11.99 11.88
C GLY A 207 -20.80 -13.40 11.39
N LYS A 208 -20.18 -14.43 12.00
CA LYS A 208 -20.49 -15.84 11.71
C LYS A 208 -21.95 -16.18 12.03
N ARG A 209 -22.48 -15.72 13.18
CA ARG A 209 -23.89 -15.94 13.56
C ARG A 209 -24.87 -15.27 12.59
N VAL A 210 -24.55 -14.09 12.08
CA VAL A 210 -25.39 -13.41 11.06
C VAL A 210 -25.48 -14.25 9.79
N ILE A 211 -24.35 -14.74 9.26
CA ILE A 211 -24.38 -15.58 8.04
C ILE A 211 -25.08 -16.93 8.29
N LEU A 212 -24.89 -17.53 9.47
CA LEU A 212 -25.59 -18.76 9.85
C LEU A 212 -27.11 -18.55 9.89
N ALA A 213 -27.58 -17.53 10.62
CA ALA A 213 -29.00 -17.25 10.74
C ALA A 213 -29.61 -16.90 9.37
N ALA A 214 -28.90 -16.17 8.50
CA ALA A 214 -29.37 -15.87 7.15
C ALA A 214 -29.54 -17.15 6.31
N THR A 215 -28.60 -18.10 6.43
CA THR A 215 -28.68 -19.41 5.77
C THR A 215 -29.87 -20.21 6.28
N ASP A 216 -30.12 -20.19 7.60
CA ASP A 216 -31.26 -20.86 8.22
C ASP A 216 -32.60 -20.27 7.74
N MET A 217 -32.70 -18.95 7.57
CA MET A 217 -33.89 -18.30 7.02
C MET A 217 -34.15 -18.70 5.57
N VAL A 218 -33.10 -18.74 4.73
CA VAL A 218 -33.22 -19.19 3.33
C VAL A 218 -33.69 -20.64 3.29
N TYR A 219 -33.10 -21.51 4.12
CA TYR A 219 -33.50 -22.91 4.20
C TYR A 219 -34.96 -23.07 4.64
N ALA A 220 -35.38 -22.35 5.68
CA ALA A 220 -36.76 -22.36 6.16
C ALA A 220 -37.76 -21.89 5.08
N ALA A 221 -37.44 -20.82 4.35
CA ALA A 221 -38.27 -20.32 3.25
C ALA A 221 -38.41 -21.34 2.11
N ILE A 222 -37.33 -22.06 1.77
CA ILE A 222 -37.37 -23.13 0.75
C ILE A 222 -38.25 -24.31 1.20
N LEU A 223 -38.20 -24.68 2.48
CA LEU A 223 -39.06 -25.75 3.01
C LEU A 223 -40.53 -25.34 2.98
N ALA A 224 -40.86 -24.12 3.40
CA ALA A 224 -42.23 -23.60 3.37
C ALA A 224 -42.82 -23.61 1.94
N TYR A 225 -42.03 -23.21 0.93
CA TYR A 225 -42.46 -23.25 -0.47
C TYR A 225 -42.73 -24.67 -1.00
N LYS A 226 -42.12 -25.71 -0.42
CA LYS A 226 -42.37 -27.11 -0.84
C LYS A 226 -43.64 -27.71 -0.25
N GLU A 227 -44.20 -27.09 0.79
CA GLU A 227 -45.41 -27.55 1.48
C GLU A 227 -46.68 -26.88 0.93
N GLU A 228 -46.53 -25.87 0.05
CA GLU A 228 -47.58 -25.25 -0.77
C GLU A 228 -47.69 -25.90 -2.16
#